data_AF-A0A7Z9Q917-F1
#
_entry.id   AF-A0A7Z9Q917-F1
#
_cell.length_a   1.000
_cell.length_b   1.000
_cell.length_c   1.000
_cell.angle_alpha   90.00
_cell.angle_beta   90.00
_cell.angle_gamma   90.00
#
_symmetry.space_group_name_H-M   'P 1'
#
loop_
_entity.id
_entity.type
_entity.pdbx_description
1 polymer ?
#
loop_
_entity_poly.entity_id
_entity_poly.type
_entity_poly.pdbx_seq_one_letter_code
_entity_poly.pdbx_strand_id
1 'polypeptide(L)'
;MIIKTVIFLLLLTEGFSQTWYWTGRTHGELDWSTIETEHYRVHYHQGIEKIAKEGASIAEQVRPILLKQMDLEDIPTIDIIFTTEDEIMNGFAQWTYNTFIWVDQNDAAIWLED
;
A
#
# COMPACT_ATOMS: atom_id res chain seq x y z
N MET A 1 4.73 -40.80 5.74
CA MET A 1 3.64 -39.91 5.26
C MET A 1 3.69 -38.55 5.93
N ILE A 2 3.71 -38.48 7.27
CA ILE A 2 3.72 -37.21 8.04
C ILE A 2 4.84 -36.25 7.60
N ILE A 3 6.09 -36.71 7.44
CA ILE A 3 7.20 -35.85 7.02
C ILE A 3 6.96 -35.24 5.61
N LYS A 4 6.41 -36.03 4.68
CA LYS A 4 6.07 -35.53 3.33
C LYS A 4 4.94 -34.49 3.38
N THR A 5 3.95 -34.72 4.25
CA THR A 5 2.86 -33.77 4.48
C THR A 5 3.36 -32.48 5.12
N VAL A 6 4.28 -32.55 6.08
CA VAL A 6 4.89 -31.38 6.72
C VAL A 6 5.74 -30.59 5.74
N ILE A 7 6.58 -31.26 4.93
CA ILE A 7 7.37 -30.60 3.87
C ILE A 7 6.44 -29.93 2.85
N PHE A 8 5.35 -30.60 2.46
CA PHE A 8 4.38 -30.04 1.52
C PHE A 8 3.67 -28.79 2.10
N LEU A 9 3.34 -28.80 3.40
CA LEU A 9 2.74 -27.64 4.08
C LEU A 9 3.72 -26.47 4.20
N LEU A 10 5.00 -26.73 4.46
CA LEU A 10 6.05 -25.70 4.50
C LEU A 10 6.31 -25.07 3.12
N LEU A 11 6.13 -25.82 2.03
CA LEU A 11 6.25 -25.27 0.68
C LEU A 11 5.07 -24.39 0.27
N LEU A 12 3.90 -24.54 0.91
CA LEU A 12 2.72 -23.71 0.63
C LEU A 12 2.79 -22.34 1.32
N THR A 13 3.54 -22.18 2.41
CA THR A 13 3.62 -20.91 3.16
C THR A 13 4.44 -19.85 2.44
N GLU A 14 5.30 -20.25 1.49
CA GLU A 14 6.13 -19.33 0.72
C GLU A 14 5.34 -18.66 -0.44
N GLY A 15 4.16 -19.14 -0.84
CA GLY A 15 3.60 -18.78 -2.16
C GLY A 15 3.16 -17.32 -2.40
N PHE A 16 2.83 -16.54 -1.35
CA PHE A 16 2.09 -15.27 -1.53
C PHE A 16 2.92 -13.98 -1.33
N SER A 17 4.00 -14.01 -0.53
CA SER A 17 4.89 -12.86 -0.33
C SER A 17 6.09 -12.85 -1.30
N GLN A 18 6.34 -13.95 -2.01
CA GLN A 18 7.56 -14.11 -2.81
C GLN A 18 7.59 -13.27 -4.07
N THR A 19 6.46 -12.87 -4.66
CA THR A 19 6.47 -12.08 -5.89
C THR A 19 7.12 -10.71 -5.69
N TRP A 20 6.79 -10.03 -4.58
CA TRP A 20 7.38 -8.74 -4.22
C TRP A 20 8.80 -8.90 -3.71
N TYR A 21 9.08 -9.95 -2.92
CA TYR A 21 10.43 -10.24 -2.44
C TYR A 21 11.40 -10.57 -3.59
N TRP A 22 10.97 -11.35 -4.59
CA TRP A 22 11.80 -11.73 -5.75
C TRP A 22 12.05 -10.56 -6.70
N THR A 23 11.14 -9.60 -6.73
CA THR A 23 11.28 -8.39 -7.55
C THR A 23 11.96 -7.24 -6.81
N GLY A 24 12.35 -7.42 -5.55
CA GLY A 24 12.97 -6.38 -4.72
C GLY A 24 12.00 -5.31 -4.21
N ARG A 25 10.71 -5.43 -4.53
CA ARG A 25 9.68 -4.42 -4.26
C ARG A 25 9.15 -4.41 -2.83
N THR A 26 9.71 -5.26 -1.97
CA THR A 26 9.44 -5.21 -0.53
C THR A 26 10.21 -4.09 0.18
N HIS A 27 11.23 -3.51 -0.47
CA HIS A 27 12.03 -2.39 0.03
C HIS A 27 12.41 -2.52 1.52
N GLY A 28 13.17 -3.58 1.83
CA GLY A 28 13.60 -3.90 3.20
C GLY A 28 14.68 -2.96 3.75
N GLU A 29 15.27 -2.15 2.87
CA GLU A 29 16.22 -1.08 3.17
C GLU A 29 15.56 0.20 3.70
N LEU A 30 14.24 0.31 3.62
CA LEU A 30 13.49 1.47 4.07
C LEU A 30 13.00 1.33 5.52
N ASP A 31 12.99 2.45 6.23
CA ASP A 31 12.46 2.58 7.59
C ASP A 31 10.96 2.94 7.52
N TRP A 32 10.11 1.92 7.66
CA TRP A 32 8.66 2.07 7.57
C TRP A 32 8.03 2.53 8.88
N SER A 33 7.06 3.45 8.76
CA SER A 33 6.24 3.98 9.85
C SER A 33 4.76 3.93 9.50
N THR A 34 3.89 3.99 10.51
CA THR A 34 2.42 3.96 10.32
C THR A 34 1.75 5.08 11.09
N ILE A 35 0.87 5.82 10.42
CA ILE A 35 -0.10 6.74 11.04
C ILE A 35 -1.43 6.00 11.14
N GLU A 36 -1.96 5.85 12.35
CA GLU A 36 -3.31 5.33 12.57
C GLU A 36 -4.32 6.48 12.68
N THR A 37 -5.47 6.30 12.05
CA THR A 37 -6.62 7.20 12.08
C THR A 37 -7.86 6.41 12.52
N GLU A 38 -9.06 7.00 12.44
CA GLU A 38 -10.28 6.29 12.81
C GLU A 38 -10.60 5.16 11.82
N HIS A 39 -10.35 5.39 10.53
CA HIS A 39 -10.75 4.45 9.46
C HIS A 39 -9.60 3.96 8.58
N TYR A 40 -8.39 4.49 8.76
CA TYR A 40 -7.24 4.15 7.92
C TYR A 40 -5.97 3.87 8.73
N ARG A 41 -5.11 3.01 8.19
CA ARG A 41 -3.70 2.88 8.57
C ARG A 41 -2.85 3.31 7.40
N VAL A 42 -2.05 4.35 7.57
CA VAL A 42 -1.24 4.92 6.50
C VAL A 42 0.22 4.54 6.73
N HIS A 43 0.74 3.66 5.89
CA HIS A 43 2.11 3.19 5.88
C HIS A 43 2.97 4.03 4.94
N TYR A 44 4.14 4.42 5.39
CA TYR A 44 5.07 5.27 4.62
C TYR A 44 6.51 5.02 5.09
N HIS A 45 7.47 5.27 4.22
CA HIS A 45 8.89 5.20 4.56
C HIS A 45 9.44 6.59 4.94
N GLN A 46 10.69 6.62 5.41
CA GLN A 46 11.40 7.85 5.73
C GLN A 46 11.42 8.84 4.56
N GLY A 47 11.30 10.14 4.87
CA GLY A 47 11.36 11.23 3.88
C GLY A 47 10.00 11.74 3.37
N ILE A 48 8.92 10.95 3.51
CA ILE A 48 7.60 11.30 2.97
C ILE A 48 6.49 11.47 4.04
N GLU A 49 6.86 11.68 5.30
CA GLU A 49 5.92 11.83 6.42
C GLU A 49 4.88 12.95 6.18
N LYS A 50 5.30 14.08 5.59
CA LYS A 50 4.39 15.18 5.28
C LYS A 50 3.30 14.75 4.30
N ILE A 51 3.68 14.04 3.24
CA ILE A 51 2.74 13.49 2.24
C ILE A 51 1.81 12.48 2.91
N ALA A 52 2.33 11.60 3.77
CA ALA A 52 1.54 10.62 4.50
C ALA A 52 0.50 11.28 5.42
N LYS A 53 0.86 12.36 6.13
CA LYS A 53 -0.07 13.13 6.98
C LYS A 53 -1.16 13.82 6.17
N GLU A 54 -0.81 14.45 5.06
CA GLU A 54 -1.77 15.08 4.16
C GLU A 54 -2.71 14.02 3.56
N GLY A 55 -2.17 12.89 3.10
CA GLY A 55 -2.93 11.76 2.60
C GLY A 55 -3.90 11.17 3.62
N ALA A 56 -3.46 10.98 4.87
CA ALA A 56 -4.31 10.52 5.97
C ALA A 56 -5.47 11.50 6.23
N SER A 57 -5.18 12.81 6.25
CA SER A 57 -6.21 13.84 6.46
C SER A 57 -7.22 13.87 5.31
N ILE A 58 -6.76 13.74 4.06
CA ILE A 58 -7.64 13.69 2.88
C ILE A 58 -8.50 12.43 2.92
N ALA A 59 -7.92 11.26 3.23
CA ALA A 59 -8.64 9.98 3.29
C ALA A 59 -9.84 10.05 4.23
N GLU A 60 -9.66 10.56 5.44
CA GLU A 60 -10.75 10.75 6.41
C GLU A 60 -11.81 11.74 5.92
N GLN A 61 -11.40 12.84 5.28
CA GLN A 61 -12.32 13.85 4.76
C GLN A 61 -13.19 13.33 3.60
N VAL A 62 -12.62 12.51 2.71
CA VAL A 62 -13.34 12.00 1.54
C VAL A 62 -14.18 10.76 1.82
N ARG A 63 -13.83 9.99 2.87
CA ARG A 63 -14.53 8.75 3.25
C ARG A 63 -16.05 8.84 3.27
N PRO A 64 -16.70 9.78 3.97
CA PRO A 64 -18.17 9.84 4.02
C PRO A 64 -18.79 10.10 2.66
N ILE A 65 -18.10 10.81 1.77
CA ILE A 65 -18.57 11.07 0.40
C ILE A 65 -18.52 9.77 -0.41
N LEU A 66 -17.41 9.03 -0.33
CA LEU A 66 -17.24 7.77 -1.05
C LEU A 66 -18.24 6.70 -0.60
N LEU A 67 -18.42 6.52 0.71
CA LEU A 67 -19.42 5.58 1.24
C LEU A 67 -20.83 5.89 0.76
N LYS A 68 -21.21 7.17 0.80
CA LYS A 68 -22.50 7.62 0.28
C LYS A 68 -22.65 7.37 -1.22
N GLN A 69 -21.61 7.61 -2.02
CA GLN A 69 -21.66 7.37 -3.47
C GLN A 69 -21.79 5.89 -3.83
N MET A 70 -21.24 5.01 -2.99
CA MET A 70 -21.27 3.56 -3.17
C MET A 70 -22.50 2.90 -2.53
N ASP A 71 -23.37 3.66 -1.88
CA ASP A 71 -24.51 3.16 -1.09
C ASP A 71 -24.10 2.14 -0.02
N LEU A 72 -23.00 2.45 0.69
CA LEU A 72 -22.44 1.64 1.76
C LEU A 72 -22.59 2.36 3.09
N GLU A 73 -23.00 1.64 4.13
CA GLU A 73 -23.03 2.17 5.50
C GLU A 73 -21.63 2.27 6.11
N ASP A 74 -20.81 1.24 5.88
CA ASP A 74 -19.45 1.14 6.43
C ASP A 74 -18.56 0.19 5.62
N ILE A 75 -17.24 0.32 5.79
CA ILE A 75 -16.23 -0.59 5.24
C ILE A 75 -15.11 -0.81 6.27
N PRO A 76 -14.41 -1.97 6.24
CA PRO A 76 -13.26 -2.22 7.09
C PRO A 76 -12.18 -1.15 6.98
N THR A 77 -11.32 -1.07 8.01
CA THR A 77 -10.13 -0.22 7.99
C THR A 77 -9.28 -0.50 6.76
N ILE A 78 -8.92 0.56 6.03
CA ILE A 78 -8.11 0.45 4.81
C ILE A 78 -6.65 0.78 5.13
N ASP A 79 -5.75 -0.05 4.62
CA ASP A 79 -4.31 0.21 4.60
C ASP A 79 -3.95 1.05 3.36
N ILE A 80 -3.35 2.22 3.56
CA ILE A 80 -2.83 3.06 2.48
C ILE A 80 -1.31 3.02 2.56
N ILE A 81 -0.65 2.58 1.50
CA ILE A 81 0.81 2.50 1.40
C ILE A 81 1.30 3.60 0.47
N PHE A 82 2.04 4.57 1.01
CA PHE A 82 2.76 5.57 0.22
C PHE A 82 4.21 5.16 0.03
N THR A 83 4.72 5.26 -1.20
CA THR A 83 6.14 5.00 -1.51
C THR A 83 6.62 5.85 -2.68
N THR A 84 7.89 6.23 -2.70
CA THR A 84 8.55 6.88 -3.85
C THR A 84 9.25 5.88 -4.78
N GLU A 85 9.31 4.62 -4.38
CA GLU A 85 10.05 3.57 -5.09
C GLU A 85 9.28 2.97 -6.28
N ASP A 86 9.85 1.99 -6.98
CA ASP A 86 9.24 1.22 -8.09
C ASP A 86 8.88 1.99 -9.38
N GLU A 87 8.92 3.33 -9.39
CA GLU A 87 8.64 4.20 -10.55
C GLU A 87 7.28 3.91 -11.23
N ILE A 88 6.25 3.59 -10.44
CA ILE A 88 4.91 3.31 -10.95
C ILE A 88 4.07 4.60 -10.98
N MET A 89 3.71 5.07 -12.17
CA MET A 89 2.89 6.28 -12.35
C MET A 89 1.39 6.03 -12.11
N ASN A 90 0.98 5.58 -10.91
CA ASN A 90 -0.44 5.45 -10.53
C ASN A 90 -0.64 5.23 -9.01
N GLY A 91 -1.89 5.06 -8.59
CA GLY A 91 -2.25 4.30 -7.40
C GLY A 91 -3.06 3.04 -7.76
N PHE A 92 -2.99 2.00 -6.93
CA PHE A 92 -3.70 0.75 -7.15
C PHE A 92 -4.40 0.27 -5.87
N ALA A 93 -5.73 0.22 -5.90
CA ALA A 93 -6.55 -0.32 -4.83
C ALA A 93 -6.78 -1.82 -5.04
N GLN A 94 -6.60 -2.62 -3.98
CA GLN A 94 -6.81 -4.06 -4.02
C GLN A 94 -8.06 -4.47 -3.25
N TRP A 95 -8.59 -5.65 -3.58
CA TRP A 95 -9.75 -6.26 -2.93
C TRP A 95 -9.50 -6.67 -1.46
N THR A 96 -8.25 -6.62 -1.01
CA THR A 96 -7.82 -6.93 0.37
C THR A 96 -7.76 -5.72 1.29
N TYR A 97 -8.50 -4.64 0.97
CA TYR A 97 -8.54 -3.39 1.76
C TYR A 97 -7.17 -2.72 1.94
N ASN A 98 -6.30 -2.87 0.94
CA ASN A 98 -5.07 -2.09 0.87
C ASN A 98 -5.04 -1.30 -0.45
N THR A 99 -4.32 -0.19 -0.44
CA THR A 99 -4.14 0.67 -1.60
C THR A 99 -2.71 1.17 -1.63
N PHE A 100 -2.03 0.95 -2.75
CA PHE A 100 -0.70 1.50 -2.99
C PHE A 100 -0.83 2.83 -3.74
N ILE A 101 -0.10 3.84 -3.29
CA ILE A 101 0.03 5.13 -3.99
C ILE A 101 1.52 5.43 -4.11
N TRP A 102 2.00 5.43 -5.34
CA TRP A 102 3.37 5.79 -5.67
C TRP A 102 3.44 7.30 -5.87
N VAL A 103 4.22 7.97 -5.03
CA VAL A 103 4.31 9.43 -4.96
C VAL A 103 5.60 9.92 -5.60
N ASP A 104 5.65 11.23 -5.88
CA ASP A 104 6.81 11.92 -6.50
C ASP A 104 7.07 11.57 -7.98
N GLN A 105 6.20 10.77 -8.60
CA GLN A 105 6.31 10.38 -10.02
C GLN A 105 5.84 11.45 -11.01
N ASN A 106 5.17 12.51 -10.56
CA ASN A 106 4.74 13.59 -11.45
C ASN A 106 5.92 14.40 -12.00
N ASP A 107 7.07 14.41 -11.30
CA ASP A 107 8.28 15.06 -11.80
C ASP A 107 8.90 14.26 -12.95
N ALA A 108 8.69 12.93 -13.03
CA ALA A 108 9.11 12.11 -14.18
C ALA A 108 8.41 12.51 -15.49
N ALA A 109 7.16 12.99 -15.42
CA ALA A 109 6.44 13.49 -16.58
C ALA A 109 7.03 14.81 -17.11
N ILE A 110 7.60 15.65 -16.23
CA ILE A 110 8.24 16.92 -16.61
C ILE A 110 9.52 16.65 -17.42
N TRP A 111 10.25 15.56 -17.14
CA TRP A 111 11.44 15.15 -17.90
C TRP A 111 11.15 14.64 -19.32
N LEU A 112 9.89 14.36 -19.65
CA LEU A 112 9.47 13.88 -20.98
C LEU A 112 8.99 15.02 -21.90
N GLU A 113 9.05 16.27 -21.44
CA GLU A 113 8.65 17.46 -22.22
C GLU A 113 9.78 18.07 -23.06
N ASP A 114 10.97 17.45 -23.08
CA ASP A 114 12.12 17.83 -23.93
C ASP A 114 12.24 16.99 -25.24
#